data_AF-A0AAN7L6U4-F1
#
_entry.id   AF-A0AAN7L6U4-F1
#
_cell.length_a   1.000
_cell.length_b   1.000
_cell.length_c   1.000
_cell.angle_alpha   90.00
_cell.angle_beta   90.00
_cell.angle_gamma   90.00
#
_symmetry.space_group_name_H-M   'P 1'
#
loop_
_entity.id
_entity.type
_entity.pdbx_description
1 polymer ?
#
loop_
_entity_poly.entity_id
_entity_poly.type
_entity_poly.pdbx_seq_one_letter_code
_entity_poly.pdbx_strand_id
1 'polypeptide(L)'
;MTGDDDSRVLSVSASNTSWPRRAAGRRFQLRYQKIIPSPGKKRMRTYPGNRRYSPLKQPTAQQVMIEKVSAGPITVIIIGAHTNFAIFLMSHPHLKKNINHIYVMGGGVRSKNPTGCCPAGSSSSCVPGQCGNPGNLFTDYTSNPYAEFNIFGDPFAAYQVFHSGIPVTLIPLDATNTIPITEQFFHVFEQSQSTYEAQYCFQSLKMARDTWFNDQFYSSYFMWDLFASGVAISIMQNGGNENEFAEMEYMNITVVTSNKPYGISDGSNPLFDELAVPTFNLTRGSVHSGHVQMGLRDPFCATLNGKGKCKDGYTAEVTGQDAVRVLVATRAKPNLQPDSALNRNFFKTFLDVLNHPQQSARFNLTTQFPYYRQVSYKPDFRGKKLGKAVVFDMDMSAGDFLTLLYLLKVPVEEINLKAILVSPTGWANAATIDVIYDLLHMMGRDDIPVGLGRVFAMNQSDTIFSAVGDCNHAKAIPHGSGGLLDSDTLYGLARVLPRGPRRYTAENSVIYGAPKILITLNFDGPISKITILTDGPLTNLADIIQLSKNTTSIIQV
;
A
#
# COMPACT_ATOMS: atom_id res chain seq x y z
N MET A 1 56.20 -44.80 30.77
CA MET A 1 55.48 -45.88 30.07
C MET A 1 54.08 -45.90 30.67
N THR A 2 53.22 -45.05 30.12
CA THR A 2 52.00 -45.44 29.35
C THR A 2 50.95 -46.11 30.25
N GLY A 3 49.78 -45.56 30.49
CA GLY A 3 49.15 -44.33 30.01
C GLY A 3 47.79 -44.18 30.69
N ASP A 4 47.26 -42.97 30.72
CA ASP A 4 45.85 -42.70 31.02
C ASP A 4 45.39 -41.44 30.27
N ASP A 5 44.18 -41.58 29.73
CA ASP A 5 43.21 -40.56 29.30
C ASP A 5 43.57 -39.51 28.24
N ASP A 6 43.19 -39.81 26.99
CA ASP A 6 43.02 -38.85 25.91
C ASP A 6 41.57 -38.31 25.89
N SER A 7 41.31 -37.25 26.65
CA SER A 7 40.26 -36.26 26.33
C SER A 7 40.95 -34.96 25.89
N ARG A 8 41.31 -34.87 24.60
CA ARG A 8 41.96 -33.67 24.05
C ARG A 8 40.94 -32.58 23.74
N VAL A 9 40.84 -31.64 24.67
CA VAL A 9 40.66 -30.23 24.38
C VAL A 9 41.99 -29.71 23.83
N LEU A 10 41.98 -29.19 22.59
CA LEU A 10 43.10 -28.42 22.04
C LEU A 10 42.57 -27.12 21.44
N SER A 11 42.76 -26.06 22.21
CA SER A 11 42.78 -24.66 21.78
C SER A 11 44.11 -24.33 21.12
N VAL A 12 44.12 -23.83 19.87
CA VAL A 12 45.25 -23.03 19.35
C VAL A 12 44.76 -21.93 18.38
N SER A 13 45.09 -20.70 18.79
CA SER A 13 45.34 -19.42 18.09
C SER A 13 44.49 -18.99 16.89
N ALA A 14 43.63 -18.00 17.13
CA ALA A 14 43.28 -17.01 16.11
C ALA A 14 44.42 -15.97 16.03
N SER A 15 45.18 -15.99 14.94
CA SER A 15 46.15 -14.98 14.59
C SER A 15 45.46 -13.69 14.14
N ASN A 16 46.01 -12.57 14.62
CA ASN A 16 45.63 -11.21 14.28
C ASN A 16 45.57 -10.99 12.75
N THR A 17 44.38 -10.72 12.23
CA THR A 17 44.21 -9.78 11.12
C THR A 17 43.08 -8.81 11.46
N SER A 18 43.48 -7.55 11.59
CA SER A 18 42.68 -6.40 11.97
C SER A 18 41.61 -6.08 10.93
N TRP A 19 40.33 -6.22 11.29
CA TRP A 19 39.21 -5.57 10.61
C TRP A 19 38.82 -4.29 11.36
N PRO A 20 38.59 -3.15 10.68
CA PRO A 20 38.40 -1.88 11.33
C PRO A 20 37.06 -1.81 12.08
N ARG A 21 37.14 -1.65 13.41
CA ARG A 21 36.07 -1.03 14.21
C ARG A 21 35.92 0.43 13.79
N ARG A 22 34.81 0.80 13.15
CA ARG A 22 34.21 2.16 13.00
C ARG A 22 32.97 1.98 12.09
N ALA A 23 31.76 2.42 12.38
CA ALA A 23 31.23 3.23 13.46
C ALA A 23 29.78 2.77 13.74
N ALA A 24 29.47 2.59 15.02
CA ALA A 24 28.12 2.34 15.49
C ALA A 24 27.20 3.50 15.08
N GLY A 25 26.07 3.17 14.46
CA GLY A 25 24.94 4.07 14.23
C GLY A 25 24.37 4.58 15.54
N ARG A 26 24.95 5.66 16.07
CA ARG A 26 24.39 6.49 17.13
C ARG A 26 24.43 7.93 16.65
N ARG A 27 23.32 8.45 16.11
CA ARG A 27 22.94 9.89 16.17
C ARG A 27 21.66 10.32 15.42
N PHE A 28 20.80 9.43 14.91
CA PHE A 28 19.56 9.88 14.25
C PHE A 28 18.35 10.08 15.17
N GLN A 29 18.20 9.29 16.24
CA GLN A 29 17.02 9.37 17.12
C GLN A 29 16.96 10.65 17.98
N LEU A 30 18.10 11.29 18.26
CA LEU A 30 18.19 12.49 19.11
C LEU A 30 17.99 13.82 18.36
N ARG A 31 17.91 13.82 17.01
CA ARG A 31 17.58 15.04 16.25
C ARG A 31 16.08 15.26 16.04
N TYR A 32 15.24 14.23 16.13
CA TYR A 32 13.79 14.34 15.92
C TYR A 32 13.06 15.16 17.00
N GLN A 33 13.65 15.36 18.19
CA GLN A 33 13.10 16.27 19.21
C GLN A 33 13.55 17.74 19.05
N LYS A 34 14.45 18.06 18.11
CA LYS A 34 15.08 19.39 18.01
C LYS A 34 14.78 20.16 16.71
N ILE A 35 14.03 19.61 15.77
CA ILE A 35 13.66 20.33 14.54
C ILE A 35 12.27 20.97 14.71
N ILE A 36 12.22 22.01 15.53
CA ILE A 36 11.28 23.12 15.37
C ILE A 36 12.10 24.41 15.53
N PRO A 37 12.51 25.05 14.43
CA PRO A 37 12.88 26.46 14.50
C PRO A 37 12.01 27.28 13.55
N SER A 38 11.16 28.13 14.14
CA SER A 38 10.75 29.40 13.55
C SER A 38 10.54 30.37 14.72
N PRO A 39 11.17 31.55 14.74
CA PRO A 39 10.98 32.51 15.83
C PRO A 39 9.56 33.07 15.75
N GLY A 40 8.75 32.88 16.80
CA GLY A 40 7.53 33.67 17.01
C GLY A 40 6.17 32.96 17.04
N LYS A 41 6.07 31.62 16.85
CA LYS A 41 4.77 30.91 17.00
C LYS A 41 4.81 29.93 18.18
N LYS A 42 3.75 29.96 19.01
CA LYS A 42 3.61 29.23 20.28
C LYS A 42 3.97 27.74 20.13
N ARG A 43 4.82 27.24 21.04
CA ARG A 43 5.26 25.84 21.11
C ARG A 43 4.07 24.87 21.17
N MET A 44 3.91 24.01 20.16
CA MET A 44 3.14 22.78 20.31
C MET A 44 4.04 21.77 21.04
N ARG A 45 3.79 21.58 22.34
CA ARG A 45 4.47 20.55 23.14
C ARG A 45 4.04 19.17 22.62
N THR A 46 4.93 18.46 21.94
CA THR A 46 4.75 17.03 21.70
C THR A 46 4.91 16.31 23.04
N TYR A 47 3.81 15.81 23.59
CA TYR A 47 3.86 15.01 24.82
C TYR A 47 4.57 13.67 24.52
N PRO A 48 5.56 13.26 25.32
CA PRO A 48 6.23 11.98 25.17
C PRO A 48 5.34 10.88 25.75
N GLY A 49 4.21 10.58 25.09
CA GLY A 49 3.42 9.40 25.39
C GLY A 49 4.07 8.19 24.72
N ASN A 50 4.42 7.15 25.48
CA ASN A 50 4.82 5.87 24.91
C ASN A 50 3.63 5.29 24.14
N ARG A 51 3.70 5.23 22.80
CA ARG A 51 2.81 4.39 21.97
C ARG A 51 3.46 3.01 21.91
N ARG A 52 2.71 1.98 22.34
CA ARG A 52 3.03 0.58 22.05
C ARG A 52 1.92 0.06 21.15
N TYR A 53 2.30 -0.53 20.02
CA TYR A 53 1.39 -1.25 19.14
C TYR A 53 1.36 -2.70 19.62
N SER A 54 0.16 -3.22 19.89
CA SER A 54 -0.04 -4.63 20.23
C SER A 54 -0.68 -5.32 19.03
N PRO A 55 -0.28 -6.54 18.64
CA PRO A 55 -0.94 -7.26 17.55
C PRO A 55 -2.44 -7.43 17.84
N LEU A 56 -3.28 -6.88 16.97
CA LEU A 56 -4.73 -6.82 17.14
C LEU A 56 -5.45 -7.92 16.35
N LYS A 57 -6.49 -8.52 16.93
CA LYS A 57 -7.47 -9.35 16.21
C LYS A 57 -8.40 -8.43 15.40
N GLN A 58 -8.06 -8.20 14.14
CA GLN A 58 -8.83 -7.37 13.21
C GLN A 58 -9.30 -8.20 12.01
N PRO A 59 -10.42 -7.84 11.36
CA PRO A 59 -10.87 -8.59 10.20
C PRO A 59 -9.83 -8.48 9.08
N THR A 60 -9.72 -9.55 8.30
CA THR A 60 -8.86 -9.55 7.10
C THR A 60 -9.49 -8.69 6.01
N ALA A 61 -8.68 -8.18 5.09
CA ALA A 61 -9.17 -7.50 3.88
C ALA A 61 -10.19 -8.38 3.13
N GLN A 62 -9.97 -9.69 3.09
CA GLN A 62 -10.87 -10.65 2.47
C GLN A 62 -12.24 -10.71 3.17
N GLN A 63 -12.26 -10.80 4.50
CA GLN A 63 -13.52 -10.79 5.26
C GLN A 63 -14.32 -9.52 5.02
N VAL A 64 -13.66 -8.36 5.05
CA VAL A 64 -14.30 -7.06 4.81
C VAL A 64 -14.83 -6.97 3.37
N MET A 65 -14.05 -7.39 2.37
CA MET A 65 -14.51 -7.40 0.98
C MET A 65 -15.71 -8.32 0.77
N ILE A 66 -15.65 -9.56 1.27
CA ILE A 66 -16.76 -10.51 1.16
C ILE A 66 -18.03 -9.91 1.75
N GLU A 67 -17.97 -9.35 2.97
CA GLU A 67 -19.12 -8.72 3.62
C GLU A 67 -19.67 -7.55 2.79
N LYS A 68 -18.82 -6.61 2.37
CA LYS A 68 -19.26 -5.40 1.68
C LYS A 68 -19.74 -5.64 0.26
N VAL A 69 -19.06 -6.50 -0.49
CA VAL A 69 -19.43 -6.83 -1.87
C VAL A 69 -20.68 -7.72 -1.89
N SER A 70 -20.86 -8.61 -0.92
CA SER A 70 -22.08 -9.43 -0.83
C SER A 70 -23.32 -8.59 -0.50
N ALA A 71 -23.15 -7.45 0.21
CA ALA A 71 -24.25 -6.57 0.58
C ALA A 71 -24.84 -5.78 -0.60
N GLY A 72 -24.12 -5.65 -1.72
CA GLY A 72 -24.63 -5.01 -2.92
C GLY A 72 -23.55 -4.40 -3.81
N PRO A 73 -23.97 -3.66 -4.86
CA PRO A 73 -23.06 -3.06 -5.83
C PRO A 73 -22.08 -2.08 -5.18
N ILE A 74 -20.80 -2.20 -5.51
CA ILE A 74 -19.73 -1.40 -4.91
C ILE A 74 -18.67 -1.00 -5.93
N THR A 75 -18.03 0.13 -5.69
CA THR A 75 -16.87 0.62 -6.44
C THR A 75 -15.63 0.44 -5.58
N VAL A 76 -14.50 0.11 -6.21
CA VAL A 76 -13.22 -0.09 -5.52
C VAL A 76 -12.21 0.94 -6.01
N ILE A 77 -11.58 1.65 -5.09
CA ILE A 77 -10.44 2.53 -5.35
C ILE A 77 -9.20 1.82 -4.81
N ILE A 78 -8.24 1.52 -5.66
CA ILE A 78 -6.98 0.84 -5.33
C ILE A 78 -5.85 1.83 -5.55
N ILE A 79 -5.19 2.25 -4.47
CA ILE A 79 -4.00 3.13 -4.53
C ILE A 79 -2.75 2.45 -3.96
N GLY A 80 -2.81 1.13 -3.77
CA GLY A 80 -1.70 0.29 -3.33
C GLY A 80 -1.46 -0.91 -4.25
N ALA A 81 -0.69 -1.88 -3.76
CA ALA A 81 -0.54 -3.16 -4.45
C ALA A 81 -1.88 -3.90 -4.61
N HIS A 82 -2.08 -4.53 -5.76
CA HIS A 82 -3.39 -5.10 -6.15
C HIS A 82 -3.71 -6.44 -5.46
N THR A 83 -2.81 -6.94 -4.61
CA THR A 83 -2.82 -8.28 -4.04
C THR A 83 -4.11 -8.61 -3.32
N ASN A 84 -4.58 -7.71 -2.45
CA ASN A 84 -5.82 -7.94 -1.69
C ASN A 84 -7.00 -8.19 -2.63
N PHE A 85 -7.18 -7.29 -3.61
CA PHE A 85 -8.32 -7.35 -4.52
C PHE A 85 -8.20 -8.53 -5.50
N ALA A 86 -7.01 -8.84 -6.01
CA ALA A 86 -6.80 -10.01 -6.86
C ALA A 86 -7.15 -11.32 -6.12
N ILE A 87 -6.70 -11.49 -4.88
CA ILE A 87 -7.06 -12.66 -4.05
C ILE A 87 -8.57 -12.77 -3.90
N PHE A 88 -9.27 -11.64 -3.68
CA PHE A 88 -10.73 -11.63 -3.57
C PHE A 88 -11.40 -12.09 -4.89
N LEU A 89 -10.98 -11.52 -6.03
CA LEU A 89 -11.52 -11.86 -7.34
C LEU A 89 -11.32 -13.33 -7.70
N MET A 90 -10.19 -13.92 -7.31
CA MET A 90 -9.83 -15.30 -7.60
C MET A 90 -10.53 -16.30 -6.66
N SER A 91 -10.67 -15.95 -5.38
CA SER A 91 -11.33 -16.81 -4.39
C SER A 91 -12.86 -16.70 -4.42
N HIS A 92 -13.41 -15.56 -4.85
CA HIS A 92 -14.86 -15.30 -4.87
C HIS A 92 -15.33 -14.78 -6.26
N PRO A 93 -15.10 -15.52 -7.35
CA PRO A 93 -15.41 -15.05 -8.70
C PRO A 93 -16.90 -14.74 -8.93
N HIS A 94 -17.79 -15.40 -8.18
CA HIS A 94 -19.24 -15.16 -8.24
C HIS A 94 -19.66 -13.78 -7.71
N LEU A 95 -18.82 -13.12 -6.90
CA LEU A 95 -19.05 -11.78 -6.36
C LEU A 95 -18.58 -10.66 -7.31
N LYS A 96 -17.83 -10.97 -8.38
CA LYS A 96 -17.37 -9.99 -9.38
C LYS A 96 -18.50 -9.14 -9.94
N LYS A 97 -19.69 -9.73 -10.13
CA LYS A 97 -20.89 -9.06 -10.65
C LYS A 97 -21.39 -7.89 -9.78
N ASN A 98 -20.98 -7.84 -8.51
CA ASN A 98 -21.33 -6.77 -7.60
C ASN A 98 -20.29 -5.64 -7.61
N ILE A 99 -19.18 -5.77 -8.36
CA ILE A 99 -18.21 -4.69 -8.53
C ILE A 99 -18.58 -3.87 -9.76
N ASN A 100 -18.98 -2.62 -9.54
CA ASN A 100 -19.40 -1.72 -10.60
C ASN A 100 -18.21 -1.18 -11.40
N HIS A 101 -17.14 -0.80 -10.71
CA HIS A 101 -15.99 -0.11 -11.29
C HIS A 101 -14.77 -0.23 -10.38
N ILE A 102 -13.58 -0.26 -10.98
CA ILE A 102 -12.29 -0.24 -10.30
C ILE A 102 -11.50 1.00 -10.74
N TYR A 103 -11.07 1.81 -9.79
CA TYR A 103 -10.17 2.94 -10.03
C TYR A 103 -8.80 2.59 -9.48
N VAL A 104 -7.76 2.72 -10.30
CA VAL A 104 -6.39 2.32 -9.96
C VAL A 104 -5.47 3.54 -10.03
N MET A 105 -4.77 3.84 -8.94
CA MET A 105 -3.54 4.63 -8.99
C MET A 105 -2.36 3.68 -9.15
N GLY A 106 -1.66 3.80 -10.26
CA GLY A 106 -0.46 3.02 -10.53
C GLY A 106 -0.16 2.93 -12.01
N GLY A 107 1.00 2.35 -12.32
CA GLY A 107 1.45 2.16 -13.69
C GLY A 107 1.94 3.44 -14.37
N GLY A 108 2.42 3.25 -15.60
CA GLY A 108 2.86 4.30 -16.51
C GLY A 108 2.81 3.72 -17.91
N VAL A 109 1.90 4.20 -18.75
CA VAL A 109 1.66 3.63 -20.09
C VAL A 109 2.57 4.30 -21.11
N ARG A 110 2.46 5.62 -21.21
CA ARG A 110 3.23 6.52 -22.07
C ARG A 110 3.90 7.63 -21.24
N SER A 111 3.97 7.44 -19.92
CA SER A 111 4.45 8.43 -18.96
C SER A 111 5.78 9.02 -19.41
N LYS A 112 5.83 10.36 -19.40
CA LYS A 112 7.03 11.15 -19.60
C LYS A 112 7.38 11.82 -18.29
N ASN A 113 8.32 11.27 -17.52
CA ASN A 113 8.75 11.93 -16.28
C ASN A 113 9.63 13.16 -16.67
N PRO A 114 9.17 14.40 -16.43
CA PRO A 114 9.90 15.59 -16.87
C PRO A 114 11.16 15.88 -16.05
N THR A 115 11.26 15.33 -14.83
CA THR A 115 12.37 15.62 -13.88
C THR A 115 13.28 14.42 -13.63
N GLY A 116 12.84 13.22 -14.04
CA GLY A 116 13.48 11.96 -13.67
C GLY A 116 13.32 11.64 -12.18
N CYS A 117 13.67 10.43 -11.73
CA CYS A 117 13.63 10.13 -10.29
C CYS A 117 14.95 10.40 -9.57
N CYS A 118 16.05 10.59 -10.31
CA CYS A 118 17.34 10.97 -9.74
C CYS A 118 17.60 12.42 -10.14
N PRO A 119 17.62 13.38 -9.21
CA PRO A 119 17.98 14.76 -9.52
C PRO A 119 19.50 14.94 -9.66
N ALA A 120 19.90 16.06 -10.28
CA ALA A 120 21.31 16.41 -10.52
C ALA A 120 22.15 16.34 -9.22
N GLY A 121 23.24 15.58 -9.26
CA GLY A 121 24.17 15.43 -8.12
C GLY A 121 23.86 14.30 -7.12
N SER A 122 22.95 13.37 -7.44
CA SER A 122 22.68 12.18 -6.62
C SER A 122 23.90 11.23 -6.48
N SER A 123 23.90 10.41 -5.42
CA SER A 123 24.99 9.46 -5.09
C SER A 123 25.31 8.50 -6.23
N SER A 124 26.48 7.84 -6.17
CA SER A 124 26.94 6.86 -7.18
C SER A 124 25.98 5.67 -7.44
N SER A 125 24.94 5.50 -6.62
CA SER A 125 23.90 4.47 -6.76
C SER A 125 22.66 4.91 -7.56
N CYS A 126 22.47 6.21 -7.83
CA CYS A 126 21.34 6.77 -8.60
C CYS A 126 21.93 7.80 -9.55
N VAL A 127 21.94 7.55 -10.86
CA VAL A 127 22.51 8.51 -11.81
C VAL A 127 21.43 9.52 -12.22
N PRO A 128 21.70 10.83 -12.09
CA PRO A 128 20.73 11.87 -12.42
C PRO A 128 20.10 11.74 -13.80
N GLY A 129 18.79 12.01 -13.92
CA GLY A 129 18.07 11.98 -15.20
C GLY A 129 17.79 10.57 -15.76
N GLN A 130 18.08 9.50 -15.01
CA GLN A 130 17.94 8.15 -15.53
C GLN A 130 16.52 7.60 -15.54
N CYS A 131 15.63 7.88 -14.57
CA CYS A 131 14.24 7.43 -14.73
C CYS A 131 13.53 8.20 -15.85
N GLY A 132 13.71 7.71 -17.07
CA GLY A 132 13.03 8.14 -18.26
C GLY A 132 12.21 6.97 -18.78
N ASN A 133 10.91 7.08 -18.54
CA ASN A 133 9.77 6.48 -19.19
C ASN A 133 9.69 4.94 -19.22
N PRO A 134 8.58 4.35 -18.75
CA PRO A 134 7.43 4.98 -18.05
C PRO A 134 7.39 4.80 -16.51
N GLY A 135 8.40 4.19 -15.89
CA GLY A 135 8.37 3.82 -14.47
C GLY A 135 8.89 4.84 -13.45
N ASN A 136 8.75 4.51 -12.16
CA ASN A 136 9.27 5.31 -11.02
C ASN A 136 10.09 4.51 -9.98
N LEU A 137 10.53 3.28 -10.27
CA LEU A 137 11.42 2.49 -9.40
C LEU A 137 12.84 3.08 -9.32
N PHE A 138 13.00 4.18 -8.59
CA PHE A 138 14.20 5.03 -8.63
C PHE A 138 15.52 4.37 -8.24
N THR A 139 15.50 3.36 -7.38
CA THR A 139 16.67 2.58 -6.97
C THR A 139 16.93 1.35 -7.83
N ASP A 140 15.96 0.99 -8.66
CA ASP A 140 15.99 -0.23 -9.45
C ASP A 140 16.10 0.06 -10.95
N TYR A 141 16.40 1.30 -11.33
CA TYR A 141 16.50 1.71 -12.72
C TYR A 141 17.48 0.84 -13.53
N THR A 142 18.55 0.37 -12.89
CA THR A 142 19.55 -0.52 -13.51
C THR A 142 19.01 -1.91 -13.83
N SER A 143 17.84 -2.29 -13.29
CA SER A 143 17.19 -3.59 -13.49
C SER A 143 15.82 -3.46 -14.17
N ASN A 144 14.99 -2.51 -13.74
CA ASN A 144 13.64 -2.27 -14.23
C ASN A 144 13.27 -0.77 -14.24
N PRO A 145 13.42 -0.10 -15.39
CA PRO A 145 13.06 1.31 -15.55
C PRO A 145 11.60 1.55 -15.95
N TYR A 146 10.78 0.49 -16.10
CA TYR A 146 9.47 0.58 -16.74
C TYR A 146 8.30 0.56 -15.76
N ALA A 147 8.49 -0.06 -14.60
CA ALA A 147 7.42 -0.31 -13.67
C ALA A 147 7.16 0.86 -12.72
N GLU A 148 5.93 0.93 -12.24
CA GLU A 148 5.51 1.81 -11.16
C GLU A 148 5.34 0.98 -9.88
N PHE A 149 5.63 1.55 -8.71
CA PHE A 149 5.66 0.86 -7.42
C PHE A 149 4.42 -0.01 -7.11
N ASN A 150 3.19 0.52 -7.25
CA ASN A 150 1.97 -0.23 -6.93
C ASN A 150 1.74 -1.42 -7.85
N ILE A 151 2.06 -1.28 -9.15
CA ILE A 151 1.97 -2.40 -10.09
C ILE A 151 3.12 -3.39 -9.90
N PHE A 152 4.33 -2.88 -9.62
CA PHE A 152 5.52 -3.70 -9.39
C PHE A 152 5.45 -4.50 -8.10
N GLY A 153 4.75 -4.00 -7.07
CA GLY A 153 4.60 -4.71 -5.80
C GLY A 153 3.95 -6.09 -5.94
N ASP A 154 3.05 -6.26 -6.92
CA ASP A 154 2.49 -7.55 -7.32
C ASP A 154 1.99 -7.51 -8.78
N PRO A 155 2.88 -7.73 -9.76
CA PRO A 155 2.54 -7.61 -11.18
C PRO A 155 1.47 -8.60 -11.61
N PHE A 156 1.49 -9.80 -11.04
CA PHE A 156 0.51 -10.83 -11.36
C PHE A 156 -0.87 -10.50 -10.77
N ALA A 157 -0.95 -9.97 -9.54
CA ALA A 157 -2.22 -9.47 -9.01
C ALA A 157 -2.77 -8.31 -9.84
N ALA A 158 -1.93 -7.35 -10.23
CA ALA A 158 -2.36 -6.27 -11.11
C ALA A 158 -2.91 -6.82 -12.43
N TYR A 159 -2.20 -7.76 -13.07
CA TYR A 159 -2.71 -8.45 -14.26
C TYR A 159 -4.10 -9.06 -14.03
N GLN A 160 -4.31 -9.77 -12.92
CA GLN A 160 -5.63 -10.35 -12.60
C GLN A 160 -6.74 -9.31 -12.42
N VAL A 161 -6.42 -8.13 -11.86
CA VAL A 161 -7.38 -7.03 -11.69
C VAL A 161 -7.73 -6.39 -13.04
N PHE A 162 -6.74 -6.06 -13.86
CA PHE A 162 -6.96 -5.46 -15.19
C PHE A 162 -7.69 -6.42 -16.14
N HIS A 163 -7.41 -7.73 -16.04
CA HIS A 163 -8.06 -8.79 -16.84
C HIS A 163 -9.32 -9.38 -16.19
N SER A 164 -9.85 -8.74 -15.15
CA SER A 164 -10.99 -9.28 -14.39
C SER A 164 -12.33 -9.27 -15.14
N GLY A 165 -12.42 -8.51 -16.25
CA GLY A 165 -13.66 -8.22 -16.97
C GLY A 165 -14.51 -7.09 -16.36
N ILE A 166 -14.09 -6.53 -15.22
CA ILE A 166 -14.76 -5.40 -14.56
C ILE A 166 -14.25 -4.09 -15.19
N PRO A 167 -15.10 -3.04 -15.37
CA PRO A 167 -14.63 -1.74 -15.85
C PRO A 167 -13.51 -1.16 -14.97
N VAL A 168 -12.37 -0.81 -15.60
CA VAL A 168 -11.21 -0.20 -14.95
C VAL A 168 -10.96 1.21 -15.48
N THR A 169 -10.69 2.13 -14.57
CA THR A 169 -10.07 3.42 -14.87
C THR A 169 -8.68 3.48 -14.24
N LEU A 170 -7.67 3.72 -15.07
CA LEU A 170 -6.28 3.85 -14.66
C LEU A 170 -5.91 5.33 -14.53
N ILE A 171 -5.30 5.69 -13.40
CA ILE A 171 -4.69 6.98 -13.15
C ILE A 171 -3.18 6.75 -12.97
N PRO A 172 -2.43 6.67 -14.09
CA PRO A 172 -1.02 6.31 -14.07
C PRO A 172 -0.12 7.55 -13.94
N LEU A 173 1.18 7.28 -13.90
CA LEU A 173 2.24 8.28 -13.94
C LEU A 173 2.12 9.26 -15.11
N ASP A 174 1.48 8.87 -16.22
CA ASP A 174 1.17 9.76 -17.36
C ASP A 174 0.45 11.02 -16.90
N ALA A 175 -0.60 10.87 -16.09
CA ALA A 175 -1.37 12.00 -15.58
C ALA A 175 -0.75 12.56 -14.29
N THR A 176 -0.33 11.73 -13.34
CA THR A 176 0.12 12.22 -12.04
C THR A 176 1.43 12.99 -12.12
N ASN A 177 2.31 12.66 -13.08
CA ASN A 177 3.54 13.45 -13.33
C ASN A 177 3.25 14.86 -13.90
N THR A 178 1.99 15.17 -14.22
CA THR A 178 1.59 16.50 -14.69
C THR A 178 0.98 17.38 -13.60
N ILE A 179 0.91 16.90 -12.35
CA ILE A 179 0.40 17.62 -11.18
C ILE A 179 1.42 17.61 -10.01
N PRO A 180 2.62 18.22 -10.19
CA PRO A 180 3.60 18.34 -9.12
C PRO A 180 3.12 19.27 -8.01
N ILE A 181 3.45 18.97 -6.75
CA ILE A 181 3.26 19.88 -5.62
C ILE A 181 4.20 21.07 -5.79
N THR A 182 3.72 22.18 -6.32
CA THR A 182 4.54 23.38 -6.51
C THR A 182 4.73 24.15 -5.21
N GLU A 183 5.77 25.00 -5.17
CA GLU A 183 5.99 25.92 -4.05
C GLU A 183 4.78 26.86 -3.84
N GLN A 184 4.18 27.34 -4.94
CA GLN A 184 3.00 28.19 -4.89
C GLN A 184 1.79 27.45 -4.28
N PHE A 185 1.52 26.22 -4.73
CA PHE A 185 0.47 25.39 -4.13
C PHE A 185 0.73 25.17 -2.64
N PHE A 186 1.97 24.81 -2.28
CA PHE A 186 2.34 24.55 -0.90
C PHE A 186 2.12 25.78 -0.01
N HIS A 187 2.49 26.97 -0.47
CA HIS A 187 2.27 28.22 0.25
C HIS A 187 0.78 28.56 0.39
N VAL A 188 -0.03 28.36 -0.65
CA VAL A 188 -1.50 28.55 -0.54
C VAL A 188 -2.09 27.56 0.46
N PHE A 189 -1.64 26.30 0.46
CA PHE A 189 -2.08 25.33 1.46
C PHE A 189 -1.60 25.70 2.88
N GLU A 190 -0.41 26.28 3.04
CA GLU A 190 0.05 26.81 4.33
C GLU A 190 -0.92 27.86 4.92
N GLN A 191 -1.57 28.62 4.04
CA GLN A 191 -2.51 29.67 4.42
C GLN A 191 -3.98 29.19 4.53
N SER A 192 -4.29 28.00 4.00
CA SER A 192 -5.66 27.48 3.86
C SER A 192 -5.87 26.19 4.67
N GLN A 193 -5.94 26.34 6.00
CA GLN A 193 -6.08 25.25 6.98
C GLN A 193 -7.16 25.56 8.05
N SER A 194 -8.35 25.88 7.59
CA SER A 194 -9.50 26.26 8.43
C SER A 194 -10.08 25.10 9.27
N THR A 195 -9.78 23.85 8.92
CA THR A 195 -10.24 22.64 9.63
C THR A 195 -9.06 21.85 10.22
N TYR A 196 -9.31 20.99 11.21
CA TYR A 196 -8.24 20.24 11.88
C TYR A 196 -7.59 19.21 10.96
N GLU A 197 -8.38 18.56 10.11
CA GLU A 197 -7.90 17.64 9.09
C GLU A 197 -7.09 18.35 8.00
N ALA A 198 -7.43 19.58 7.61
CA ALA A 198 -6.60 20.37 6.70
C ALA A 198 -5.24 20.70 7.33
N GLN A 199 -5.21 21.05 8.62
CA GLN A 199 -3.97 21.26 9.38
C GLN A 199 -3.12 19.98 9.41
N TYR A 200 -3.75 18.83 9.64
CA TYR A 200 -3.09 17.53 9.65
C TYR A 200 -2.50 17.19 8.27
N CYS A 201 -3.29 17.34 7.20
CA CYS A 201 -2.85 17.10 5.82
C CYS A 201 -1.65 17.97 5.47
N PHE A 202 -1.72 19.28 5.78
CA PHE A 202 -0.60 20.19 5.52
C PHE A 202 0.63 19.81 6.34
N GLN A 203 0.47 19.47 7.63
CA GLN A 203 1.59 19.08 8.47
C GLN A 203 2.29 17.81 7.96
N SER A 204 1.50 16.83 7.51
CA SER A 204 2.01 15.60 6.89
C SER A 204 2.77 15.89 5.59
N LEU A 205 2.21 16.74 4.71
CA LEU A 205 2.87 17.16 3.48
C LEU A 205 4.16 17.97 3.76
N LYS A 206 4.14 18.83 4.77
CA LYS A 206 5.30 19.59 5.22
C LYS A 206 6.42 18.68 5.71
N MET A 207 6.08 17.61 6.42
CA MET A 207 7.08 16.63 6.87
C MET A 207 7.63 15.80 5.71
N ALA A 208 6.79 15.41 4.75
CA ALA A 208 7.26 14.81 3.51
C ALA A 208 8.24 15.73 2.77
N ARG A 209 7.93 17.04 2.66
CA ARG A 209 8.86 18.05 2.13
C ARG A 209 10.16 18.14 2.90
N ASP A 210 10.09 18.31 4.22
CA ASP A 210 11.27 18.53 5.07
C ASP A 210 12.18 17.29 5.16
N THR A 211 11.66 16.13 4.80
CA THR A 211 12.40 14.85 4.79
C THR A 211 12.66 14.32 3.38
N TRP A 212 12.23 15.05 2.34
CA TRP A 212 12.42 14.63 0.97
C TRP A 212 13.91 14.56 0.67
N PHE A 213 14.32 13.49 -0.01
CA PHE A 213 15.69 13.36 -0.44
C PHE A 213 15.94 14.51 -1.42
N ASN A 214 17.03 15.27 -1.22
CA ASN A 214 17.46 16.46 -1.99
C ASN A 214 16.43 17.62 -2.03
N ASP A 215 16.91 18.87 -2.16
CA ASP A 215 16.10 20.10 -2.11
C ASP A 215 15.14 20.28 -3.32
N GLN A 216 14.66 19.19 -3.93
CA GLN A 216 13.84 19.15 -5.14
C GLN A 216 12.41 18.64 -4.89
N PHE A 217 11.91 18.71 -3.65
CA PHE A 217 10.54 18.28 -3.34
C PHE A 217 9.51 18.88 -4.29
N TYR A 218 9.58 20.20 -4.56
CA TYR A 218 8.60 20.89 -5.39
C TYR A 218 8.65 20.52 -6.89
N SER A 219 9.67 19.78 -7.33
CA SER A 219 9.84 19.34 -8.72
C SER A 219 9.74 17.81 -8.88
N SER A 220 9.70 17.05 -7.79
CA SER A 220 9.73 15.58 -7.82
C SER A 220 8.66 14.89 -6.97
N TYR A 221 7.90 15.64 -6.15
CA TYR A 221 6.74 15.14 -5.43
C TYR A 221 5.45 15.53 -6.18
N PHE A 222 4.56 14.56 -6.40
CA PHE A 222 3.31 14.75 -7.16
C PHE A 222 2.08 14.36 -6.33
N MET A 223 0.90 14.88 -6.70
CA MET A 223 -0.36 14.47 -6.06
C MET A 223 -0.86 13.10 -6.55
N TRP A 224 -0.09 12.02 -6.41
CA TRP A 224 -0.46 10.70 -6.95
C TRP A 224 -1.86 10.24 -6.50
N ASP A 225 -1.99 9.79 -5.25
CA ASP A 225 -3.21 9.12 -4.75
C ASP A 225 -4.40 10.07 -4.61
N LEU A 226 -4.11 11.31 -4.21
CA LEU A 226 -5.11 12.37 -4.08
C LEU A 226 -5.76 12.69 -5.43
N PHE A 227 -4.94 12.89 -6.47
CA PHE A 227 -5.46 13.17 -7.80
C PHE A 227 -6.26 11.98 -8.35
N ALA A 228 -5.79 10.75 -8.13
CA ALA A 228 -6.53 9.55 -8.52
C ALA A 228 -7.92 9.48 -7.89
N SER A 229 -8.03 9.81 -6.60
CA SER A 229 -9.33 9.87 -5.91
C SER A 229 -10.22 11.00 -6.43
N GLY A 230 -9.66 12.17 -6.71
CA GLY A 230 -10.39 13.26 -7.35
C GLY A 230 -10.96 12.88 -8.71
N VAL A 231 -10.14 12.23 -9.56
CA VAL A 231 -10.57 11.71 -10.86
C VAL A 231 -11.69 10.68 -10.68
N ALA A 232 -11.55 9.74 -9.75
CA ALA A 232 -12.58 8.74 -9.45
C ALA A 232 -13.91 9.39 -9.04
N ILE A 233 -13.88 10.35 -8.11
CA ILE A 233 -15.06 11.07 -7.63
C ILE A 233 -15.75 11.84 -8.76
N SER A 234 -14.99 12.57 -9.59
CA SER A 234 -15.54 13.31 -10.71
C SER A 234 -16.25 12.39 -11.72
N ILE A 235 -15.70 11.20 -12.03
CA ILE A 235 -16.38 10.20 -12.89
C ILE A 235 -17.64 9.69 -12.19
N MET A 236 -17.56 9.40 -10.90
CA MET A 236 -18.71 8.89 -10.14
C MET A 236 -19.89 9.86 -10.11
N GLN A 237 -19.63 11.18 -10.08
CA GLN A 237 -20.62 12.25 -10.13
C GLN A 237 -21.17 12.49 -11.55
N ASN A 238 -20.29 12.53 -12.57
CA ASN A 238 -20.67 12.95 -13.92
C ASN A 238 -21.23 11.82 -14.80
N GLY A 239 -21.09 10.56 -14.39
CA GLY A 239 -21.74 9.42 -15.06
C GLY A 239 -21.23 9.10 -16.47
N GLY A 240 -20.02 9.55 -16.84
CA GLY A 240 -19.45 9.36 -18.18
C GLY A 240 -17.91 9.40 -18.22
N ASN A 241 -17.36 9.48 -19.44
CA ASN A 241 -15.91 9.49 -19.69
C ASN A 241 -15.27 10.88 -19.53
N GLU A 242 -16.09 11.93 -19.36
CA GLU A 242 -15.60 13.27 -19.08
C GLU A 242 -15.19 13.39 -17.61
N ASN A 243 -14.02 13.99 -17.38
CA ASN A 243 -13.49 14.23 -16.05
C ASN A 243 -13.18 15.71 -15.86
N GLU A 244 -13.51 16.26 -14.70
CA GLU A 244 -13.26 17.67 -14.39
C GLU A 244 -11.76 17.98 -14.24
N PHE A 245 -10.97 16.98 -13.81
CA PHE A 245 -9.59 17.15 -13.39
C PHE A 245 -8.58 16.56 -14.36
N ALA A 246 -8.97 15.62 -15.20
CA ALA A 246 -8.09 14.90 -16.10
C ALA A 246 -8.59 14.87 -17.55
N GLU A 247 -7.64 14.86 -18.48
CA GLU A 247 -7.87 14.36 -19.85
C GLU A 247 -7.90 12.84 -19.80
N MET A 248 -8.87 12.23 -20.50
CA MET A 248 -9.13 10.79 -20.45
C MET A 248 -9.05 10.20 -21.86
N GLU A 249 -8.43 9.03 -22.00
CA GLU A 249 -8.29 8.31 -23.27
C GLU A 249 -8.50 6.82 -23.03
N TYR A 250 -9.21 6.12 -23.93
CA TYR A 250 -9.22 4.65 -23.89
C TYR A 250 -7.95 4.11 -24.52
N MET A 251 -7.25 3.25 -23.79
CA MET A 251 -6.05 2.56 -24.27
C MET A 251 -6.21 1.05 -24.15
N ASN A 252 -5.53 0.33 -25.03
CA ASN A 252 -5.43 -1.12 -24.99
C ASN A 252 -4.13 -1.49 -24.28
N ILE A 253 -4.23 -1.96 -23.04
CA ILE A 253 -3.06 -2.21 -22.20
C ILE A 253 -3.01 -3.64 -21.69
N THR A 254 -1.87 -4.02 -21.15
CA THR A 254 -1.70 -5.23 -20.33
C THR A 254 -0.63 -4.99 -19.27
N VAL A 255 -0.57 -5.85 -18.26
CA VAL A 255 0.50 -5.80 -17.25
C VAL A 255 1.52 -6.90 -17.57
N VAL A 256 2.77 -6.52 -17.78
CA VAL A 256 3.86 -7.48 -17.96
C VAL A 256 4.16 -8.13 -16.61
N THR A 257 4.07 -9.46 -16.53
CA THR A 257 4.26 -10.18 -15.26
C THR A 257 5.55 -10.99 -15.19
N SER A 258 6.27 -11.12 -16.31
CA SER A 258 7.55 -11.84 -16.40
C SER A 258 8.30 -11.47 -17.68
N ASN A 259 9.57 -11.86 -17.77
CA ASN A 259 10.49 -11.48 -18.84
C ASN A 259 10.90 -12.66 -19.72
N LYS A 260 11.08 -12.42 -21.01
CA LYS A 260 11.58 -13.42 -21.97
C LYS A 260 12.99 -13.90 -21.60
N PRO A 261 13.36 -15.16 -21.90
CA PRO A 261 12.58 -16.15 -22.66
C PRO A 261 11.46 -16.81 -21.83
N TYR A 262 10.30 -17.01 -22.44
CA TYR A 262 9.16 -17.68 -21.80
C TYR A 262 9.31 -19.21 -21.87
N GLY A 263 8.84 -19.90 -20.84
CA GLY A 263 8.84 -21.36 -20.74
C GLY A 263 10.17 -21.96 -20.25
N ILE A 264 11.20 -21.12 -20.02
CA ILE A 264 12.48 -21.56 -19.46
C ILE A 264 12.43 -21.31 -17.95
N SER A 265 12.56 -22.38 -17.18
CA SER A 265 12.67 -22.33 -15.72
C SER A 265 14.10 -22.00 -15.33
N ASP A 266 14.28 -20.94 -14.54
CA ASP A 266 15.57 -20.51 -13.99
C ASP A 266 15.54 -20.34 -12.46
N GLY A 267 14.45 -20.78 -11.81
CA GLY A 267 14.24 -20.70 -10.37
C GLY A 267 13.69 -19.35 -9.87
N SER A 268 13.48 -18.38 -10.76
CA SER A 268 12.97 -17.05 -10.38
C SER A 268 11.45 -16.95 -10.28
N ASN A 269 10.70 -17.84 -10.94
CA ASN A 269 9.27 -17.69 -11.15
C ASN A 269 8.46 -18.70 -10.33
N PRO A 270 7.93 -18.30 -9.16
CA PRO A 270 7.23 -19.20 -8.24
C PRO A 270 5.88 -19.70 -8.77
N LEU A 271 5.41 -19.20 -9.92
CA LEU A 271 4.20 -19.71 -10.57
C LEU A 271 4.46 -20.99 -11.38
N PHE A 272 5.73 -21.29 -11.71
CA PHE A 272 6.11 -22.38 -12.62
C PHE A 272 7.22 -23.29 -12.09
N ASP A 273 8.12 -22.77 -11.26
CA ASP A 273 9.33 -23.48 -10.85
C ASP A 273 9.03 -24.59 -9.84
N GLU A 274 9.64 -25.76 -10.05
CA GLU A 274 9.48 -26.97 -9.21
C GLU A 274 8.03 -27.51 -9.10
N LEU A 275 7.09 -27.00 -9.91
CA LEU A 275 5.69 -27.42 -9.90
C LEU A 275 5.34 -28.33 -11.09
N ALA A 276 4.75 -29.50 -10.82
CA ALA A 276 4.22 -30.37 -11.88
C ALA A 276 3.09 -29.69 -12.67
N VAL A 277 2.25 -28.92 -11.97
CA VAL A 277 1.17 -28.10 -12.55
C VAL A 277 1.40 -26.65 -12.13
N PRO A 278 1.54 -25.69 -13.06
CA PRO A 278 1.72 -24.28 -12.72
C PRO A 278 0.58 -23.74 -11.84
N THR A 279 0.91 -22.82 -10.94
CA THR A 279 -0.08 -22.16 -10.07
C THR A 279 -1.11 -21.43 -10.92
N PHE A 280 -2.35 -21.35 -10.43
CA PHE A 280 -3.48 -20.70 -11.12
C PHE A 280 -3.80 -21.27 -12.52
N ASN A 281 -3.37 -22.51 -12.79
CA ASN A 281 -3.58 -23.20 -14.06
C ASN A 281 -3.01 -22.44 -15.26
N LEU A 282 -1.90 -21.73 -15.05
CA LEU A 282 -1.21 -20.99 -16.10
C LEU A 282 -0.54 -21.94 -17.10
N THR A 283 -0.43 -21.50 -18.35
CA THR A 283 0.18 -22.31 -19.42
C THR A 283 1.70 -22.09 -19.48
N ARG A 284 2.49 -23.16 -19.47
CA ARG A 284 3.96 -23.08 -19.70
C ARG A 284 4.24 -22.55 -21.12
N GLY A 285 5.20 -21.64 -21.24
CA GLY A 285 5.48 -20.94 -22.49
C GLY A 285 4.61 -19.68 -22.73
N SER A 286 3.65 -19.40 -21.85
CA SER A 286 2.88 -18.14 -21.88
C SER A 286 3.70 -16.93 -21.40
N VAL A 287 3.14 -15.74 -21.57
CA VAL A 287 3.71 -14.46 -21.12
C VAL A 287 3.96 -14.36 -19.61
N HIS A 288 3.40 -15.28 -18.83
CA HIS A 288 3.62 -15.38 -17.38
C HIS A 288 4.81 -16.28 -17.00
N SER A 289 5.33 -17.06 -17.94
CA SER A 289 6.29 -18.16 -17.68
C SER A 289 7.74 -17.79 -17.95
N GLY A 290 8.09 -16.52 -17.82
CA GLY A 290 9.45 -16.01 -17.99
C GLY A 290 10.18 -15.81 -16.67
N HIS A 291 11.35 -15.18 -16.75
CA HIS A 291 12.10 -14.74 -15.58
C HIS A 291 11.33 -13.65 -14.81
N VAL A 292 11.24 -13.78 -13.49
CA VAL A 292 10.65 -12.78 -12.59
C VAL A 292 11.77 -12.10 -11.82
N GLN A 293 11.75 -10.78 -11.77
CA GLN A 293 12.81 -10.04 -11.09
C GLN A 293 12.90 -10.37 -9.59
N MET A 294 14.08 -10.82 -9.15
CA MET A 294 14.31 -11.34 -7.79
C MET A 294 14.88 -10.30 -6.80
N GLY A 295 15.27 -9.11 -7.27
CA GLY A 295 15.85 -8.08 -6.42
C GLY A 295 16.37 -6.85 -7.18
N LEU A 296 16.82 -5.83 -6.43
CA LEU A 296 17.40 -4.58 -6.95
C LEU A 296 18.64 -4.76 -7.84
N ARG A 297 19.35 -5.86 -7.68
CA ARG A 297 20.61 -6.16 -8.38
C ARG A 297 20.53 -7.48 -9.14
N ASP A 298 19.33 -7.85 -9.57
CA ASP A 298 19.12 -9.06 -10.34
C ASP A 298 20.07 -9.07 -11.56
N PRO A 299 21.05 -10.00 -11.62
CA PRO A 299 22.01 -10.05 -12.72
C PRO A 299 21.34 -10.32 -14.06
N PHE A 300 20.18 -10.98 -14.07
CA PHE A 300 19.41 -11.16 -15.28
C PHE A 300 18.91 -9.80 -15.77
N CYS A 301 18.35 -8.98 -14.88
CA CYS A 301 17.76 -7.70 -15.25
C CYS A 301 18.79 -6.61 -15.58
N ALA A 302 19.98 -6.69 -15.01
CA ALA A 302 21.07 -5.73 -15.24
C ALA A 302 21.56 -5.71 -16.69
N THR A 303 21.95 -4.52 -17.19
CA THR A 303 22.60 -4.36 -18.50
C THR A 303 23.89 -3.55 -18.40
N LEU A 304 24.82 -3.79 -19.34
CA LEU A 304 26.12 -3.11 -19.41
C LEU A 304 25.98 -1.58 -19.60
N ASN A 305 24.88 -1.11 -20.18
CA ASN A 305 24.64 0.31 -20.45
C ASN A 305 23.90 1.02 -19.30
N GLY A 306 23.69 0.35 -18.16
CA GLY A 306 23.10 0.93 -16.96
C GLY A 306 21.57 1.11 -16.97
N LYS A 307 20.88 0.78 -18.07
CA LYS A 307 19.40 0.74 -18.13
C LYS A 307 18.91 -0.70 -18.05
N GLY A 308 18.10 -1.04 -17.05
CA GLY A 308 17.60 -2.40 -16.87
C GLY A 308 16.74 -2.94 -18.01
N LYS A 309 16.78 -4.27 -18.20
CA LYS A 309 16.01 -4.96 -19.25
C LYS A 309 14.68 -5.56 -18.77
N CYS A 310 14.51 -5.75 -17.46
CA CYS A 310 13.28 -6.31 -16.90
C CYS A 310 12.12 -5.32 -16.98
N LYS A 311 10.92 -5.87 -17.08
CA LYS A 311 9.68 -5.13 -17.34
C LYS A 311 8.51 -5.60 -16.48
N ASP A 312 8.74 -6.42 -15.46
CA ASP A 312 7.69 -6.84 -14.52
C ASP A 312 7.00 -5.61 -13.97
N GLY A 313 5.67 -5.61 -13.95
CA GLY A 313 4.87 -4.46 -13.52
C GLY A 313 4.75 -3.32 -14.54
N TYR A 314 5.33 -3.44 -15.74
CA TYR A 314 5.09 -2.46 -16.80
C TYR A 314 3.64 -2.59 -17.33
N THR A 315 2.92 -1.48 -17.30
CA THR A 315 1.60 -1.31 -17.92
C THR A 315 1.78 -0.98 -19.40
N ALA A 316 2.02 -2.02 -20.19
CA ALA A 316 2.36 -1.89 -21.61
C ALA A 316 1.12 -1.67 -22.47
N GLU A 317 1.19 -0.70 -23.38
CA GLU A 317 0.24 -0.62 -24.48
C GLU A 317 0.52 -1.75 -25.49
N VAL A 318 -0.52 -2.52 -25.83
CA VAL A 318 -0.41 -3.72 -26.66
C VAL A 318 -1.56 -3.83 -27.66
N THR A 319 -1.32 -4.59 -28.72
CA THR A 319 -2.35 -4.99 -29.69
C THR A 319 -2.48 -6.52 -29.66
N GLY A 320 -3.70 -7.06 -29.73
CA GLY A 320 -3.95 -8.50 -29.75
C GLY A 320 -4.89 -8.99 -28.65
N GLN A 321 -4.89 -10.31 -28.42
CA GLN A 321 -5.83 -10.99 -27.53
C GLN A 321 -5.59 -10.69 -26.03
N ASP A 322 -4.35 -10.39 -25.66
CA ASP A 322 -3.98 -10.06 -24.27
C ASP A 322 -4.21 -8.57 -23.91
N ALA A 323 -4.84 -7.81 -24.81
CA ALA A 323 -5.12 -6.40 -24.60
C ALA A 323 -6.46 -6.19 -23.89
N VAL A 324 -6.45 -5.44 -22.79
CA VAL A 324 -7.67 -4.96 -22.13
C VAL A 324 -7.87 -3.48 -22.41
N ARG A 325 -9.10 -3.12 -22.79
CA ARG A 325 -9.48 -1.74 -23.05
C ARG A 325 -9.80 -1.04 -21.72
N VAL A 326 -8.98 -0.06 -21.36
CA VAL A 326 -9.04 0.64 -20.07
C VAL A 326 -9.17 2.14 -20.32
N LEU A 327 -9.97 2.84 -19.50
CA LEU A 327 -10.02 4.31 -19.53
C LEU A 327 -8.82 4.85 -18.74
N VAL A 328 -7.94 5.60 -19.38
CA VAL A 328 -6.67 6.06 -18.81
C VAL A 328 -6.68 7.58 -18.69
N ALA A 329 -6.33 8.11 -17.51
CA ALA A 329 -6.02 9.52 -17.35
C ALA A 329 -4.66 9.82 -17.98
N THR A 330 -4.59 10.80 -18.89
CA THR A 330 -3.36 11.12 -19.63
C THR A 330 -2.67 12.39 -19.17
N ARG A 331 -3.43 13.32 -18.57
CA ARG A 331 -2.93 14.63 -18.13
C ARG A 331 -3.88 15.28 -17.13
N ALA A 332 -3.35 15.97 -16.14
CA ALA A 332 -4.11 16.84 -15.25
C ALA A 332 -4.47 18.16 -15.95
N LYS A 333 -5.74 18.52 -15.92
CA LYS A 333 -6.27 19.74 -16.54
C LYS A 333 -5.76 20.99 -15.82
N PRO A 334 -5.36 22.03 -16.57
CA PRO A 334 -4.92 23.29 -15.98
C PRO A 334 -6.09 23.98 -15.28
N ASN A 335 -5.78 24.80 -14.28
CA ASN A 335 -6.75 25.80 -13.83
C ASN A 335 -6.81 26.92 -14.87
N LEU A 336 -8.02 27.21 -15.37
CA LEU A 336 -8.22 28.20 -16.44
C LEU A 336 -8.19 29.66 -15.95
N GLN A 337 -8.04 29.89 -14.63
CA GLN A 337 -7.88 31.24 -14.08
C GLN A 337 -6.45 31.77 -14.32
N PRO A 338 -6.27 32.85 -15.12
CA PRO A 338 -4.96 33.28 -15.62
C PRO A 338 -3.90 33.63 -14.55
N ASP A 339 -4.32 33.99 -13.34
CA ASP A 339 -3.44 34.46 -12.25
C ASP A 339 -3.53 33.59 -10.98
N SER A 340 -4.13 32.39 -11.07
CA SER A 340 -4.25 31.55 -9.88
C SER A 340 -2.91 30.92 -9.51
N ALA A 341 -2.51 31.06 -8.25
CA ALA A 341 -1.39 30.32 -7.66
C ALA A 341 -1.61 28.79 -7.68
N LEU A 342 -2.86 28.34 -7.90
CA LEU A 342 -3.25 26.94 -8.03
C LEU A 342 -3.38 26.58 -9.52
N ASN A 343 -2.29 26.15 -10.14
CA ASN A 343 -2.21 25.96 -11.60
C ASN A 343 -2.91 24.69 -12.15
N ARG A 344 -3.57 23.88 -11.30
CA ARG A 344 -4.35 22.71 -11.68
C ARG A 344 -5.75 22.82 -11.10
N ASN A 345 -6.75 22.41 -11.88
CA ASN A 345 -8.14 22.52 -11.44
C ASN A 345 -8.37 21.73 -10.14
N PHE A 346 -7.77 20.54 -10.04
CA PHE A 346 -7.86 19.70 -8.85
C PHE A 346 -7.32 20.36 -7.56
N PHE A 347 -6.26 21.18 -7.64
CA PHE A 347 -5.71 21.84 -6.44
C PHE A 347 -6.72 22.73 -5.74
N LYS A 348 -7.53 23.45 -6.53
CA LYS A 348 -8.58 24.31 -5.98
C LYS A 348 -9.64 23.46 -5.28
N THR A 349 -10.20 22.48 -5.98
CA THR A 349 -11.24 21.60 -5.41
C THR A 349 -10.73 20.84 -4.18
N PHE A 350 -9.49 20.38 -4.19
CA PHE A 350 -8.85 19.73 -3.04
C PHE A 350 -8.84 20.63 -1.80
N LEU A 351 -8.36 21.88 -1.95
CA LEU A 351 -8.31 22.83 -0.85
C LEU A 351 -9.72 23.22 -0.38
N ASP A 352 -10.65 23.42 -1.30
CA ASP A 352 -12.05 23.76 -0.99
C ASP A 352 -12.71 22.64 -0.17
N VAL A 353 -12.55 21.38 -0.58
CA VAL A 353 -13.09 20.20 0.14
C VAL A 353 -12.49 20.06 1.54
N LEU A 354 -11.16 20.16 1.67
CA LEU A 354 -10.53 20.04 2.99
C LEU A 354 -10.95 21.15 3.96
N ASN A 355 -11.13 22.37 3.45
CA ASN A 355 -11.48 23.54 4.25
C ASN A 355 -12.99 23.70 4.48
N HIS A 356 -13.82 22.91 3.81
CA HIS A 356 -15.26 23.01 3.95
C HIS A 356 -15.69 22.71 5.41
N PRO A 357 -16.61 23.45 6.04
CA PRO A 357 -16.97 23.22 7.45
C PRO A 357 -17.82 21.96 7.69
N GLN A 358 -18.43 21.39 6.64
CA GLN A 358 -19.17 20.14 6.75
C GLN A 358 -18.21 18.95 6.77
N GLN A 359 -18.61 17.87 7.45
CA GLN A 359 -17.78 16.66 7.65
C GLN A 359 -16.41 16.94 8.32
N SER A 360 -16.26 18.08 9.02
CA SER A 360 -14.99 18.41 9.68
C SER A 360 -14.68 17.49 10.86
N ALA A 361 -13.40 17.30 11.13
CA ALA A 361 -12.94 16.54 12.27
C ALA A 361 -13.54 17.07 13.58
N ARG A 362 -13.88 16.15 14.49
CA ARG A 362 -14.49 16.45 15.79
C ARG A 362 -13.51 17.05 16.80
N PHE A 363 -12.24 17.05 16.46
CA PHE A 363 -11.19 16.78 17.42
C PHE A 363 -9.93 17.59 17.06
N ASN A 364 -9.53 18.50 17.96
CA ASN A 364 -8.37 19.39 17.77
C ASN A 364 -7.03 18.70 18.08
N LEU A 365 -6.10 18.63 17.12
CA LEU A 365 -4.80 17.94 17.23
C LEU A 365 -3.95 18.31 18.47
N THR A 366 -4.16 19.47 19.08
CA THR A 366 -3.35 19.97 20.21
C THR A 366 -3.87 19.60 21.60
N THR A 367 -5.14 19.26 21.77
CA THR A 367 -5.82 19.30 23.09
C THR A 367 -6.54 18.02 23.49
N GLN A 368 -6.37 16.92 22.74
CA GLN A 368 -7.20 15.71 22.90
C GLN A 368 -6.68 14.64 23.87
N PHE A 369 -5.40 14.70 24.24
CA PHE A 369 -4.80 13.72 25.16
C PHE A 369 -5.44 13.60 26.56
N PRO A 370 -6.12 14.62 27.13
CA PRO A 370 -6.79 14.48 28.42
C PRO A 370 -8.07 13.64 28.39
N TYR A 371 -8.61 13.26 27.23
CA TYR A 371 -9.92 12.60 27.12
C TYR A 371 -9.87 11.30 26.34
N TYR A 372 -9.04 10.35 26.78
CA TYR A 372 -9.21 8.94 26.41
C TYR A 372 -10.59 8.47 26.91
N ARG A 373 -11.60 8.56 26.05
CA ARG A 373 -12.96 8.11 26.33
C ARG A 373 -13.24 6.88 25.48
N GLN A 374 -13.77 5.83 26.10
CA GLN A 374 -14.23 4.63 25.40
C GLN A 374 -15.57 4.88 24.66
N VAL A 375 -15.66 5.96 23.88
CA VAL A 375 -16.87 6.37 23.18
C VAL A 375 -16.63 6.22 21.69
N SER A 376 -17.47 5.46 20.97
CA SER A 376 -17.40 5.39 19.51
C SER A 376 -18.25 6.48 18.86
N TYR A 377 -17.75 7.11 17.81
CA TYR A 377 -18.51 8.09 17.03
C TYR A 377 -18.91 7.49 15.70
N LYS A 378 -20.23 7.29 15.51
CA LYS A 378 -20.81 6.81 14.26
C LYS A 378 -21.80 7.86 13.76
N PRO A 379 -21.76 8.22 12.47
CA PRO A 379 -22.74 9.13 11.90
C PRO A 379 -24.11 8.47 11.80
N ASP A 380 -25.16 9.27 11.91
CA ASP A 380 -26.52 8.85 11.57
C ASP A 380 -26.85 9.36 10.16
N PHE A 381 -27.07 8.43 9.23
CA PHE A 381 -27.40 8.72 7.84
C PHE A 381 -28.89 8.58 7.53
N ARG A 382 -29.75 8.40 8.54
CA ARG A 382 -31.21 8.34 8.32
C ARG A 382 -31.70 9.60 7.61
N GLY A 383 -32.49 9.41 6.56
CA GLY A 383 -33.04 10.50 5.74
C GLY A 383 -32.07 11.10 4.73
N LYS A 384 -30.80 10.65 4.66
CA LYS A 384 -29.85 11.07 3.63
C LYS A 384 -29.85 10.11 2.44
N LYS A 385 -29.83 10.67 1.23
CA LYS A 385 -29.54 9.90 0.02
C LYS A 385 -28.04 9.68 -0.05
N LEU A 386 -27.59 8.46 0.15
CA LEU A 386 -26.17 8.12 0.12
C LEU A 386 -25.67 7.99 -1.33
N GLY A 387 -24.44 8.44 -1.54
CA GLY A 387 -23.72 8.31 -2.80
C GLY A 387 -23.28 6.88 -3.09
N LYS A 388 -22.41 6.72 -4.11
CA LYS A 388 -21.94 5.39 -4.53
C LYS A 388 -21.18 4.71 -3.39
N ALA A 389 -21.46 3.43 -3.16
CA ALA A 389 -20.73 2.65 -2.18
C ALA A 389 -19.28 2.45 -2.65
N VAL A 390 -18.31 2.77 -1.79
CA VAL A 390 -16.88 2.71 -2.12
C VAL A 390 -16.12 1.89 -1.09
N VAL A 391 -15.24 1.01 -1.56
CA VAL A 391 -14.15 0.42 -0.78
C VAL A 391 -12.84 1.09 -1.21
N PHE A 392 -12.02 1.45 -0.24
CA PHE A 392 -10.73 2.11 -0.47
C PHE A 392 -9.58 1.20 -0.02
N ASP A 393 -8.77 0.72 -0.97
CA ASP A 393 -7.57 -0.07 -0.73
C ASP A 393 -6.35 0.83 -0.78
N MET A 394 -5.62 0.90 0.35
CA MET A 394 -4.51 1.82 0.58
C MET A 394 -3.27 1.09 1.08
N ASP A 395 -2.09 1.61 0.76
CA ASP A 395 -0.81 1.01 1.14
C ASP A 395 -0.12 1.64 2.36
N MET A 396 -0.80 2.60 2.99
CA MET A 396 -0.36 3.33 4.17
C MET A 396 0.83 4.28 3.96
N SER A 397 1.07 4.75 2.73
CA SER A 397 1.96 5.90 2.50
C SER A 397 1.36 7.20 3.05
N ALA A 398 2.16 8.26 3.10
CA ALA A 398 1.68 9.59 3.50
C ALA A 398 0.60 10.13 2.54
N GLY A 399 0.68 9.80 1.24
CA GLY A 399 -0.31 10.19 0.23
C GLY A 399 -1.68 9.56 0.48
N ASP A 400 -1.70 8.30 0.93
CA ASP A 400 -2.90 7.56 1.25
C ASP A 400 -3.66 8.14 2.44
N PHE A 401 -2.96 8.57 3.49
CA PHE A 401 -3.60 9.19 4.65
C PHE A 401 -4.21 10.55 4.31
N LEU A 402 -3.55 11.34 3.48
CA LEU A 402 -4.11 12.56 2.90
C LEU A 402 -5.36 12.25 2.08
N THR A 403 -5.30 11.18 1.29
CA THR A 403 -6.41 10.71 0.45
C THR A 403 -7.58 10.22 1.28
N LEU A 404 -7.35 9.48 2.35
CA LEU A 404 -8.38 9.06 3.28
C LEU A 404 -9.09 10.27 3.88
N LEU A 405 -8.35 11.28 4.36
CA LEU A 405 -8.95 12.50 4.89
C LEU A 405 -9.75 13.25 3.83
N TYR A 406 -9.26 13.34 2.60
CA TYR A 406 -10.01 13.91 1.48
C TYR A 406 -11.32 13.13 1.22
N LEU A 407 -11.29 11.80 1.12
CA LEU A 407 -12.48 10.97 0.93
C LEU A 407 -13.50 11.09 2.07
N LEU A 408 -13.03 11.27 3.31
CA LEU A 408 -13.91 11.49 4.47
C LEU A 408 -14.54 12.89 4.48
N LYS A 409 -13.96 13.84 3.73
CA LYS A 409 -14.46 15.21 3.57
C LYS A 409 -15.42 15.41 2.41
N VAL A 410 -15.32 14.56 1.39
CA VAL A 410 -16.30 14.54 0.31
C VAL A 410 -17.69 14.22 0.88
N PRO A 411 -18.76 14.94 0.46
CA PRO A 411 -20.12 14.70 0.93
C PRO A 411 -20.55 13.23 0.80
N VAL A 412 -21.26 12.73 1.81
CA VAL A 412 -21.73 11.33 1.85
C VAL A 412 -22.79 11.04 0.79
N GLU A 413 -23.41 12.10 0.28
CA GLU A 413 -24.34 12.13 -0.84
C GLU A 413 -23.65 11.87 -2.18
N GLU A 414 -22.34 12.10 -2.27
CA GLU A 414 -21.53 11.86 -3.47
C GLU A 414 -20.83 10.49 -3.39
N ILE A 415 -20.17 10.21 -2.26
CA ILE A 415 -19.53 8.92 -2.00
C ILE A 415 -19.88 8.37 -0.62
N ASN A 416 -20.08 7.06 -0.54
CA ASN A 416 -20.37 6.35 0.68
C ASN A 416 -19.24 5.37 0.99
N LEU A 417 -18.19 5.86 1.63
CA LEU A 417 -17.05 5.02 2.02
C LEU A 417 -17.49 3.95 3.01
N LYS A 418 -17.48 2.69 2.56
CA LYS A 418 -17.98 1.51 3.28
C LYS A 418 -16.92 0.74 4.03
N ALA A 419 -15.67 0.80 3.58
CA ALA A 419 -14.57 0.07 4.15
C ALA A 419 -13.23 0.61 3.68
N ILE A 420 -12.20 0.36 4.48
CA ILE A 420 -10.80 0.57 4.13
C ILE A 420 -10.12 -0.79 4.13
N LEU A 421 -9.34 -1.09 3.09
CA LEU A 421 -8.46 -2.25 3.01
C LEU A 421 -7.03 -1.74 3.10
N VAL A 422 -6.21 -2.48 3.81
CA VAL A 422 -4.79 -2.14 3.98
C VAL A 422 -3.96 -3.16 3.24
N SER A 423 -3.19 -2.70 2.27
CA SER A 423 -2.13 -3.45 1.60
C SER A 423 -0.80 -3.01 2.22
N PRO A 424 -0.24 -3.69 3.24
CA PRO A 424 0.95 -3.21 3.95
C PRO A 424 2.25 -3.42 3.15
N THR A 425 2.22 -3.02 1.88
CA THR A 425 3.29 -3.03 0.88
C THR A 425 3.89 -1.64 0.66
N GLY A 426 3.25 -0.60 1.19
CA GLY A 426 3.78 0.76 1.18
C GLY A 426 4.86 0.96 2.23
N TRP A 427 5.03 2.20 2.66
CA TRP A 427 6.17 2.59 3.51
C TRP A 427 5.92 2.29 5.00
N ALA A 428 4.71 1.83 5.36
CA ALA A 428 4.29 1.58 6.74
C ALA A 428 4.12 0.09 7.05
N ASN A 429 4.40 -0.27 8.30
CA ASN A 429 4.11 -1.61 8.79
C ASN A 429 2.61 -1.76 9.10
N ALA A 430 2.02 -2.91 8.77
CA ALA A 430 0.71 -3.36 9.25
C ALA A 430 0.45 -3.13 10.75
N ALA A 431 1.49 -3.15 11.59
CA ALA A 431 1.44 -2.86 13.02
C ALA A 431 0.99 -1.43 13.35
N THR A 432 1.06 -0.49 12.41
CA THR A 432 0.61 0.91 12.58
C THR A 432 -0.84 1.13 12.16
N ILE A 433 -1.62 0.08 11.90
CA ILE A 433 -3.04 0.18 11.51
C ILE A 433 -3.89 1.01 12.49
N ASP A 434 -3.50 1.08 13.77
CA ASP A 434 -4.10 1.95 14.78
C ASP A 434 -4.21 3.41 14.35
N VAL A 435 -3.29 3.88 13.50
CA VAL A 435 -3.32 5.22 12.93
C VAL A 435 -4.59 5.46 12.10
N ILE A 436 -5.04 4.46 11.35
CA ILE A 436 -6.28 4.55 10.57
C ILE A 436 -7.48 4.66 11.51
N TYR A 437 -7.51 3.88 12.60
CA TYR A 437 -8.57 3.99 13.60
C TYR A 437 -8.57 5.35 14.30
N ASP A 438 -7.40 5.86 14.65
CA ASP A 438 -7.22 7.18 15.25
C ASP A 438 -7.72 8.30 14.30
N LEU A 439 -7.41 8.22 13.00
CA LEU A 439 -7.91 9.15 11.98
C LEU A 439 -9.42 9.06 11.79
N LEU A 440 -9.96 7.86 11.66
CA LEU A 440 -11.40 7.65 11.54
C LEU A 440 -12.13 8.16 12.78
N HIS A 441 -11.57 7.96 13.97
CA HIS A 441 -12.12 8.49 15.20
C HIS A 441 -12.06 10.03 15.22
N MET A 442 -10.96 10.62 14.75
CA MET A 442 -10.81 12.07 14.55
C MET A 442 -11.96 12.63 13.69
N MET A 443 -12.29 11.91 12.62
CA MET A 443 -13.36 12.26 11.67
C MET A 443 -14.76 11.83 12.12
N GLY A 444 -14.90 11.16 13.27
CA GLY A 444 -16.19 10.68 13.77
C GLY A 444 -16.81 9.56 12.92
N ARG A 445 -15.96 8.73 12.31
CA ARG A 445 -16.30 7.66 11.37
C ARG A 445 -15.85 6.27 11.88
N ASP A 446 -16.13 5.99 13.15
CA ASP A 446 -15.87 4.66 13.74
C ASP A 446 -16.77 3.54 13.17
N ASP A 447 -17.71 3.90 12.28
CA ASP A 447 -18.56 2.98 11.52
C ASP A 447 -17.81 2.24 10.40
N ILE A 448 -16.68 2.79 9.92
CA ILE A 448 -15.95 2.22 8.79
C ILE A 448 -15.04 1.07 9.25
N PRO A 449 -15.28 -0.18 8.82
CA PRO A 449 -14.37 -1.29 9.09
C PRO A 449 -13.06 -1.13 8.32
N VAL A 450 -11.98 -1.62 8.92
CA VAL A 450 -10.64 -1.65 8.33
C VAL A 450 -10.21 -3.11 8.23
N GLY A 451 -9.96 -3.58 7.01
CA GLY A 451 -9.51 -4.94 6.74
C GLY A 451 -8.00 -4.99 6.55
N LEU A 452 -7.30 -5.78 7.36
CA LEU A 452 -5.85 -5.96 7.17
C LEU A 452 -5.60 -7.00 6.06
N GLY A 453 -4.89 -6.57 5.02
CA GLY A 453 -4.46 -7.41 3.91
C GLY A 453 -3.24 -8.27 4.20
N ARG A 454 -2.85 -9.06 3.20
CA ARG A 454 -1.59 -9.84 3.28
C ARG A 454 -0.41 -8.90 3.06
N VAL A 455 0.68 -9.17 3.76
CA VAL A 455 1.93 -8.39 3.64
C VAL A 455 2.77 -8.80 2.42
N PHE A 456 2.44 -9.91 1.75
CA PHE A 456 3.19 -10.46 0.61
C PHE A 456 2.32 -10.59 -0.62
N ALA A 457 2.96 -10.47 -1.78
CA ALA A 457 2.37 -10.76 -3.07
C ALA A 457 1.84 -12.20 -3.14
N MET A 458 1.04 -12.50 -4.17
CA MET A 458 0.43 -13.82 -4.31
C MET A 458 1.51 -14.93 -4.44
N ASN A 459 1.37 -16.01 -3.65
CA ASN A 459 2.19 -17.24 -3.68
C ASN A 459 3.62 -17.17 -3.07
N GLN A 460 3.83 -16.37 -2.02
CA GLN A 460 5.18 -16.03 -1.52
C GLN A 460 5.32 -16.12 0.04
N SER A 461 6.32 -16.86 0.58
CA SER A 461 6.54 -17.15 2.04
C SER A 461 8.02 -17.16 2.50
N ASP A 462 8.44 -16.46 3.58
CA ASP A 462 9.82 -16.36 4.08
C ASP A 462 10.10 -17.50 5.06
N THR A 463 11.23 -18.14 4.85
CA THR A 463 11.68 -19.29 5.63
C THR A 463 12.44 -18.88 6.91
N ILE A 464 12.86 -17.61 7.03
CA ILE A 464 13.60 -17.07 8.18
C ILE A 464 12.67 -16.34 9.16
N PHE A 465 11.53 -15.82 8.70
CA PHE A 465 10.50 -15.18 9.53
C PHE A 465 9.11 -15.72 9.21
N SER A 466 8.63 -16.69 10.01
CA SER A 466 7.36 -17.40 9.76
C SER A 466 6.09 -16.53 9.75
N ALA A 467 6.15 -15.28 10.23
CA ALA A 467 5.01 -14.36 10.26
C ALA A 467 4.96 -13.41 9.04
N VAL A 468 6.04 -13.33 8.27
CA VAL A 468 6.25 -12.36 7.20
C VAL A 468 6.78 -13.14 6.01
N GLY A 469 5.88 -13.62 5.14
CA GLY A 469 6.17 -14.27 3.86
C GLY A 469 7.27 -13.65 2.95
N ASP A 470 7.57 -14.27 1.82
CA ASP A 470 8.76 -13.96 0.99
C ASP A 470 8.35 -13.27 -0.29
N CYS A 471 8.27 -11.93 -0.30
CA CYS A 471 7.96 -11.21 -1.52
C CYS A 471 9.22 -10.75 -2.29
N ASN A 472 9.57 -11.41 -3.40
CA ASN A 472 10.73 -11.05 -4.24
C ASN A 472 10.64 -9.62 -4.81
N HIS A 473 9.45 -9.21 -5.24
CA HIS A 473 9.23 -7.87 -5.79
C HIS A 473 9.33 -6.78 -4.72
N ALA A 474 8.76 -7.01 -3.53
CA ALA A 474 8.87 -6.05 -2.42
C ALA A 474 10.32 -5.92 -1.91
N LYS A 475 11.10 -7.00 -1.93
CA LYS A 475 12.56 -6.97 -1.65
C LYS A 475 13.34 -6.11 -2.65
N ALA A 476 12.82 -5.94 -3.87
CA ALA A 476 13.38 -5.06 -4.89
C ALA A 476 12.97 -3.58 -4.71
N ILE A 477 12.11 -3.25 -3.75
CA ILE A 477 11.78 -1.86 -3.39
C ILE A 477 12.58 -1.48 -2.14
N PRO A 478 13.35 -0.38 -2.13
CA PRO A 478 14.12 0.01 -0.96
C PRO A 478 13.21 0.43 0.18
N HIS A 479 13.46 -0.16 1.34
CA HIS A 479 12.85 0.31 2.58
C HIS A 479 13.56 1.59 3.06
N GLY A 480 12.78 2.60 3.47
CA GLY A 480 13.31 3.81 4.10
C GLY A 480 14.09 3.54 5.41
N SER A 481 14.68 4.60 5.97
CA SER A 481 15.68 4.63 7.06
C SER A 481 15.29 3.93 8.39
N GLY A 482 15.17 2.60 8.44
CA GLY A 482 15.17 1.86 9.72
C GLY A 482 14.55 0.47 9.78
N GLY A 483 13.82 0.00 8.76
CA GLY A 483 13.16 -1.31 8.84
C GLY A 483 11.95 -1.35 9.78
N LEU A 484 11.16 -2.41 9.61
CA LEU A 484 9.73 -2.54 9.93
C LEU A 484 9.28 -2.31 11.39
N LEU A 485 10.14 -2.12 12.38
CA LEU A 485 9.71 -2.18 13.79
C LEU A 485 9.39 -0.85 14.49
N ASP A 486 9.57 0.31 13.84
CA ASP A 486 9.31 1.60 14.52
C ASP A 486 8.95 2.81 13.61
N SER A 487 8.79 2.61 12.30
CA SER A 487 8.48 3.71 11.37
C SER A 487 6.97 3.93 11.22
N ASP A 488 6.44 4.87 12.01
CA ASP A 488 5.24 5.63 11.65
C ASP A 488 5.53 6.39 10.35
N THR A 489 4.89 6.04 9.23
CA THR A 489 5.05 6.72 7.91
C THR A 489 4.62 8.17 7.94
N LEU A 490 3.92 8.58 8.98
CA LEU A 490 3.56 9.97 9.21
C LEU A 490 4.63 10.68 10.04
N TYR A 491 5.84 10.14 10.10
CA TYR A 491 7.00 10.77 10.73
C TYR A 491 6.77 11.13 12.22
N GLY A 492 5.90 10.40 12.90
CA GLY A 492 5.51 10.64 14.29
C GLY A 492 4.24 11.47 14.47
N LEU A 493 3.60 11.98 13.41
CA LEU A 493 2.34 12.70 13.49
C LEU A 493 1.19 11.84 13.98
N ALA A 494 1.25 10.52 13.83
CA ALA A 494 0.21 9.69 14.40
C ALA A 494 0.07 9.95 15.90
N ARG A 495 1.16 10.34 16.58
CA ARG A 495 1.13 10.68 18.01
C ARG A 495 0.15 11.81 18.31
N VAL A 496 -0.08 12.79 17.43
CA VAL A 496 -0.99 13.92 17.68
C VAL A 496 -2.46 13.62 17.38
N LEU A 497 -2.76 12.46 16.82
CA LEU A 497 -4.14 12.02 16.57
C LEU A 497 -4.84 11.62 17.87
N PRO A 498 -6.19 11.77 17.95
CA PRO A 498 -6.96 11.14 19.02
C PRO A 498 -6.65 9.66 19.13
N ARG A 499 -6.91 9.08 20.30
CA ARG A 499 -6.94 7.63 20.46
C ARG A 499 -8.37 7.15 20.44
N GLY A 500 -8.75 6.45 19.37
CA GLY A 500 -10.07 5.85 19.27
C GLY A 500 -10.24 4.63 20.19
N PRO A 501 -11.50 4.24 20.52
CA PRO A 501 -11.78 3.09 21.36
C PRO A 501 -11.56 1.75 20.63
N ARG A 502 -11.45 1.74 19.30
CA ARG A 502 -11.33 0.55 18.44
C ARG A 502 -9.98 -0.20 18.54
N ARG A 503 -9.27 -0.02 19.64
CA ARG A 503 -8.12 -0.86 19.98
C ARG A 503 -8.64 -2.23 20.42
N TYR A 504 -8.40 -3.25 19.61
CA TYR A 504 -8.70 -4.65 19.96
C TYR A 504 -7.72 -5.17 21.03
N THR A 505 -7.87 -4.71 22.28
CA THR A 505 -7.26 -5.43 23.39
C THR A 505 -7.94 -6.78 23.57
N ALA A 506 -7.26 -7.73 24.21
CA ALA A 506 -7.89 -8.99 24.60
C ALA A 506 -9.20 -8.73 25.37
N GLU A 507 -9.26 -7.72 26.23
CA GLU A 507 -10.47 -7.36 26.97
C GLU A 507 -11.58 -6.72 26.10
N ASN A 508 -11.25 -5.79 25.19
CA ASN A 508 -12.24 -5.11 24.34
C ASN A 508 -12.89 -6.05 23.29
N SER A 509 -12.18 -7.12 22.95
CA SER A 509 -12.65 -8.14 22.01
C SER A 509 -13.87 -8.93 22.54
N VAL A 510 -14.09 -8.95 23.84
CA VAL A 510 -15.27 -9.59 24.48
C VAL A 510 -16.50 -8.68 24.43
N ILE A 511 -16.31 -7.35 24.52
CA ILE A 511 -17.38 -6.35 24.65
C ILE A 511 -17.97 -5.95 23.29
N TYR A 512 -17.12 -5.81 22.27
CA TYR A 512 -17.54 -5.32 20.95
C TYR A 512 -17.70 -6.42 19.89
N GLY A 513 -17.57 -7.69 20.29
CA GLY A 513 -17.67 -8.86 19.42
C GLY A 513 -16.39 -9.10 18.62
N ALA A 514 -15.51 -9.95 19.14
CA ALA A 514 -14.51 -10.65 18.33
C ALA A 514 -15.22 -11.68 17.43
N PRO A 515 -14.76 -11.91 16.19
CA PRO A 515 -14.99 -13.19 15.53
C PRO A 515 -14.47 -14.29 16.46
N LYS A 516 -15.38 -15.08 17.03
CA LYS A 516 -15.03 -16.16 17.94
C LYS A 516 -14.26 -17.23 17.17
N ILE A 517 -13.02 -17.48 17.56
CA ILE A 517 -12.44 -18.83 17.46
C ILE A 517 -11.92 -19.14 18.85
N LEU A 518 -12.77 -19.82 19.64
CA LEU A 518 -12.34 -20.51 20.85
C LEU A 518 -12.11 -21.96 20.42
N ILE A 519 -10.85 -22.37 20.28
CA ILE A 519 -10.50 -23.79 20.26
C ILE A 519 -9.75 -24.04 21.57
N THR A 520 -10.49 -24.45 22.59
CA THR A 520 -9.93 -25.13 23.75
C THR A 520 -9.98 -26.61 23.43
N LEU A 521 -8.84 -27.22 23.09
CA LEU A 521 -8.74 -28.67 22.98
C LEU A 521 -8.31 -29.20 24.35
N ASN A 522 -9.29 -29.62 25.15
CA ASN A 522 -9.05 -30.56 26.23
C ASN A 522 -9.25 -31.97 25.69
N PHE A 523 -8.22 -32.80 25.77
CA PHE A 523 -8.27 -34.20 25.39
C PHE A 523 -8.36 -35.06 26.64
N ASP A 524 -9.57 -35.53 26.93
CA ASP A 524 -9.79 -36.68 27.81
C ASP A 524 -10.50 -37.77 26.97
N GLY A 525 -9.75 -38.77 26.51
CA GLY A 525 -10.31 -39.98 25.90
C GLY A 525 -9.52 -40.58 24.72
N PRO A 526 -9.71 -41.89 24.42
CA PRO A 526 -8.95 -42.59 23.39
C PRO A 526 -9.35 -42.15 21.96
N ILE A 527 -8.34 -41.95 21.12
CA ILE A 527 -8.43 -41.32 19.79
C ILE A 527 -9.10 -42.26 18.78
N SER A 528 -10.31 -41.90 18.33
CA SER A 528 -10.94 -42.46 17.13
C SER A 528 -11.41 -41.35 16.19
N LYS A 529 -11.40 -41.64 14.88
CA LYS A 529 -11.73 -40.76 13.72
C LYS A 529 -12.31 -39.38 14.08
N ILE A 530 -11.49 -38.35 13.87
CA ILE A 530 -11.86 -36.95 14.09
C ILE A 530 -12.64 -36.45 12.86
N THR A 531 -13.91 -36.12 13.03
CA THR A 531 -14.68 -35.36 12.04
C THR A 531 -14.52 -33.88 12.36
N ILE A 532 -13.89 -33.13 11.45
CA ILE A 532 -13.65 -31.69 11.63
C ILE A 532 -14.70 -30.93 10.82
N LEU A 533 -15.60 -30.23 11.52
CA LEU A 533 -16.55 -29.29 10.93
C LEU A 533 -15.93 -27.89 10.97
N THR A 534 -15.78 -27.25 9.82
CA THR A 534 -15.16 -25.93 9.71
C THR A 534 -16.08 -24.95 8.99
N ASP A 535 -16.22 -23.75 9.53
CA ASP A 535 -16.92 -22.63 8.90
C ASP A 535 -15.95 -21.45 8.73
N GLY A 536 -14.91 -21.67 7.92
CA GLY A 536 -13.83 -20.71 7.68
C GLY A 536 -12.67 -21.31 6.87
N PRO A 537 -11.69 -20.49 6.45
CA PRO A 537 -10.58 -20.94 5.60
C PRO A 537 -9.74 -22.01 6.32
N LEU A 538 -9.54 -23.13 5.63
CA LEU A 538 -8.90 -24.36 6.13
C LEU A 538 -7.38 -24.28 6.31
N THR A 539 -6.79 -23.07 6.36
CA THR A 539 -5.34 -22.85 6.29
C THR A 539 -4.57 -23.62 7.37
N ASN A 540 -5.06 -23.60 8.62
CA ASN A 540 -4.40 -24.32 9.72
C ASN A 540 -4.54 -25.85 9.59
N LEU A 541 -5.64 -26.33 9.00
CA LEU A 541 -5.82 -27.76 8.73
C LEU A 541 -4.92 -28.22 7.59
N ALA A 542 -4.76 -27.39 6.56
CA ALA A 542 -3.80 -27.62 5.47
C ALA A 542 -2.37 -27.68 5.99
N ASP A 543 -1.98 -26.79 6.90
CA ASP A 543 -0.64 -26.81 7.54
C ASP A 543 -0.43 -28.09 8.36
N ILE A 544 -1.44 -28.54 9.13
CA ILE A 544 -1.38 -29.80 9.90
C ILE A 544 -1.26 -31.02 8.99
N ILE A 545 -1.99 -31.05 7.87
CA ILE A 545 -1.92 -32.13 6.88
C ILE A 545 -0.52 -32.15 6.22
N GLN A 546 -0.01 -30.99 5.81
CA GLN A 546 1.29 -30.83 5.15
C GLN A 546 2.50 -31.15 6.05
N LEU A 547 2.36 -31.03 7.36
CA LEU A 547 3.41 -31.41 8.32
C LEU A 547 3.68 -32.93 8.37
N SER A 548 2.80 -33.76 7.80
CA SER A 548 2.94 -35.21 7.80
C SER A 548 3.34 -35.75 6.42
N LYS A 549 4.59 -36.21 6.27
CA LYS A 549 5.14 -36.76 5.00
C LYS A 549 4.45 -38.04 4.48
N ASN A 550 3.48 -38.58 5.22
CA ASN A 550 2.81 -39.87 4.94
C ASN A 550 1.29 -39.76 4.72
N THR A 551 0.74 -38.57 4.48
CA THR A 551 -0.69 -38.43 4.17
C THR A 551 -0.98 -38.87 2.73
N THR A 552 -1.41 -40.12 2.55
CA THR A 552 -2.02 -40.59 1.30
C THR A 552 -3.45 -40.09 1.22
N SER A 553 -3.71 -39.19 0.28
CA SER A 553 -4.98 -38.52 0.04
C SER A 553 -6.08 -39.46 -0.46
N ILE A 554 -7.25 -39.43 0.18
CA ILE A 554 -8.54 -39.72 -0.46
C ILE A 554 -9.56 -38.72 0.15
N ILE A 555 -9.82 -37.61 -0.53
CA ILE A 555 -11.02 -36.81 -0.30
C ILE A 555 -12.08 -37.40 -1.22
N GLN A 556 -13.05 -38.13 -0.67
CA GLN A 556 -14.31 -38.42 -1.36
C GLN A 556 -15.22 -37.20 -1.20
N VAL A 557 -15.70 -36.68 -2.32
CA VAL A 557 -16.64 -35.54 -2.40
C VAL A 557 -18.04 -35.99 -2.05
#